data_AF-C3L4M0-F1
#
_entry.id   AF-C3L4M0-F1
#
_cell.length_a   1.000
_cell.length_b   1.000
_cell.length_c   1.000
_cell.angle_alpha   90.00
_cell.angle_beta   90.00
_cell.angle_gamma   90.00
#
_symmetry.space_group_name_H-M   'P 1'
#
loop_
_entity.id
_entity.type
_entity.pdbx_description
1 polymer ?
#
loop_
_entity_poly.entity_id
_entity_poly.type
_entity_poly.pdbx_seq_one_letter_code
_entity_poly.pdbx_strand_id
1 'polypeptide(L)'
;MERYDWWKPGIIEEYAAQGNEKRIGNIIHKLSYGKKYSCYEEDPEAAMNVNELLVERGNQRAIQRKIRGFVYGNYIYEKQPKAAVSFINSLVKQGNQQAILWKIDGLTKGEYGYDKSPKAAAKFINSLVEQGNQKAIKQQIKSLLYSKWRYYKRNRSTFIALNDLLVTQGNESAIQRKIEGLVYGRYGYKKNLQFAITFNDSLVDKGNEQAVKRKIEGFTDGKYNYEGDSETAALNDSLVEQGNEQAIKRKIGGACLW
;
A
#
# COMPACT_ATOMS: atom_id res chain seq x y z
N MET A 1 1.49 37.31 33.90
CA MET A 1 0.63 36.24 33.37
C MET A 1 1.58 35.13 32.97
N GLU A 2 1.69 34.07 33.77
CA GLU A 2 2.65 32.99 33.52
C GLU A 2 2.35 32.33 32.16
N ARG A 3 3.38 32.24 31.30
CA ARG A 3 3.30 31.46 30.06
C ARG A 3 3.14 30.00 30.46
N TYR A 4 1.92 29.48 30.36
CA TYR A 4 1.73 28.04 30.37
C TYR A 4 2.40 27.50 29.11
N ASP A 5 3.55 26.85 29.26
CA ASP A 5 4.30 26.25 28.15
C ASP A 5 3.63 24.93 27.71
N TRP A 6 2.38 24.99 27.25
CA TRP A 6 1.57 23.84 26.83
C TRP A 6 2.12 23.10 25.59
N TRP A 7 3.20 23.62 25.01
CA TRP A 7 3.93 23.05 23.88
C TRP A 7 5.32 22.51 24.28
N LYS A 8 5.66 22.47 25.58
CA LYS A 8 6.91 21.86 26.06
C LYS A 8 7.06 20.43 25.52
N PRO A 9 8.30 19.99 25.21
CA PRO A 9 8.58 18.67 24.67
C PRO A 9 7.80 17.56 25.41
N GLY A 10 7.89 17.46 26.74
CA GLY A 10 7.18 16.42 27.51
C GLY A 10 5.66 16.35 27.28
N ILE A 11 4.98 17.48 27.06
CA ILE A 11 3.53 17.53 26.80
C ILE A 11 3.22 17.10 25.36
N ILE A 12 4.02 17.54 24.39
CA ILE A 12 3.90 17.13 22.98
C ILE A 12 4.14 15.64 22.84
N GLU A 13 5.11 15.13 23.58
CA GLU A 13 5.47 13.72 23.59
C GLU A 13 4.33 12.85 24.15
N GLU A 14 3.69 13.30 25.22
CA GLU A 14 2.50 12.66 25.77
C GLU A 14 1.36 12.64 24.75
N TYR A 15 1.08 13.77 24.09
CA TYR A 15 0.04 13.81 23.04
C TYR A 15 0.38 12.94 21.84
N ALA A 16 1.66 12.81 21.47
CA ALA A 16 2.08 11.94 20.38
C ALA A 16 1.91 10.46 20.75
N ALA A 17 2.28 10.09 21.99
CA ALA A 17 2.08 8.74 22.51
C ALA A 17 0.59 8.36 22.60
N GLN A 18 -0.27 9.32 22.92
CA GLN A 18 -1.74 9.15 22.93
C GLN A 18 -2.37 9.21 21.53
N GLY A 19 -1.58 9.39 20.45
CA GLY A 19 -2.09 9.51 19.08
C GLY A 19 -2.92 10.77 18.82
N ASN A 20 -2.77 11.82 19.63
CA ASN A 20 -3.57 13.03 19.59
C ASN A 20 -3.09 14.02 18.51
N GLU A 21 -3.04 13.54 17.26
CA GLU A 21 -2.52 14.25 16.10
C GLU A 21 -3.25 15.55 15.79
N LYS A 22 -4.56 15.62 16.12
CA LYS A 22 -5.37 16.82 15.93
C LYS A 22 -4.91 17.93 16.88
N ARG A 23 -4.66 17.57 18.15
CA ARG A 23 -4.17 18.52 19.15
C ARG A 23 -2.78 19.01 18.78
N ILE A 24 -1.87 18.11 18.39
CA ILE A 24 -0.52 18.47 17.91
C ILE A 24 -0.59 19.40 16.68
N GLY A 25 -1.46 19.10 15.72
CA GLY A 25 -1.67 19.97 14.54
C GLY A 25 -2.15 21.37 14.92
N ASN A 26 -3.07 21.47 15.90
CA ASN A 26 -3.55 22.75 16.41
C ASN A 26 -2.45 23.52 17.16
N ILE A 27 -1.60 22.83 17.90
CA ILE A 27 -0.44 23.41 18.60
C ILE A 27 0.50 24.07 17.58
N ILE A 28 0.94 23.30 16.57
CA ILE A 28 1.81 23.82 15.51
C ILE A 28 1.13 25.00 14.79
N HIS A 29 -0.15 24.89 14.44
CA HIS A 29 -0.87 25.96 13.74
C HIS A 29 -0.96 27.25 14.57
N LYS A 30 -1.25 27.15 15.87
CA LYS A 30 -1.29 28.31 16.78
C LYS A 30 0.07 28.96 16.92
N LEU A 31 1.13 28.17 17.10
CA LEU A 31 2.50 28.68 17.18
C LEU A 31 2.94 29.32 15.86
N SER A 32 2.51 28.79 14.70
CA SER A 32 2.85 29.34 13.39
C SER A 32 2.08 30.61 12.98
N TYR A 33 0.85 30.84 13.48
CA TYR A 33 -0.06 31.87 12.95
C TYR A 33 -0.86 32.64 14.02
N GLY A 34 -0.46 32.56 15.29
CA GLY A 34 -1.25 32.92 16.48
C GLY A 34 -1.91 34.29 16.46
N LYS A 35 -1.29 35.29 15.82
CA LYS A 35 -1.80 36.67 15.78
C LYS A 35 -3.08 36.88 14.98
N LYS A 36 -3.51 35.94 14.12
CA LYS A 36 -4.70 36.16 13.27
C LYS A 36 -6.02 35.69 13.90
N TYR A 37 -6.01 34.79 14.89
CA TYR A 37 -7.24 34.17 15.41
C TYR A 37 -7.20 33.75 16.91
N SER A 38 -6.19 34.09 17.71
CA SER A 38 -6.15 33.64 19.12
C SER A 38 -5.30 34.50 20.06
N CYS A 39 -5.50 34.34 21.37
CA CYS A 39 -4.73 34.97 22.46
C CYS A 39 -3.29 34.41 22.66
N TYR A 40 -2.72 33.73 21.65
CA TYR A 40 -1.39 33.15 21.73
C TYR A 40 -0.39 33.96 20.89
N GLU A 41 0.79 34.23 21.44
CA GLU A 41 1.91 34.82 20.70
C GLU A 41 2.43 33.83 19.64
N GLU A 42 2.76 34.35 18.46
CA GLU A 42 3.39 33.58 17.40
C GLU A 42 4.83 33.21 17.82
N ASP A 43 5.17 31.94 17.68
CA ASP A 43 6.51 31.40 17.94
C ASP A 43 6.83 30.35 16.85
N PRO A 44 7.28 30.82 15.67
CA PRO A 44 7.59 29.93 14.55
C PRO A 44 8.73 28.96 14.87
N GLU A 45 9.67 29.36 15.74
CA GLU A 45 10.78 28.51 16.15
C GLU A 45 10.29 27.34 17.02
N ALA A 46 9.42 27.60 17.99
CA ALA A 46 8.77 26.56 18.79
C ALA A 46 7.94 25.61 17.91
N ALA A 47 7.17 26.13 16.96
CA ALA A 47 6.45 25.30 16.00
C ALA A 47 7.39 24.39 15.19
N MET A 48 8.59 24.88 14.85
CA MET A 48 9.59 24.13 14.07
C MET A 48 10.11 22.97 14.91
N ASN A 49 10.54 23.28 16.13
CA ASN A 49 11.11 22.31 17.07
C ASN A 49 10.11 21.19 17.39
N VAL A 50 8.83 21.53 17.58
CA VAL A 50 7.75 20.54 17.74
C VAL A 50 7.62 19.64 16.52
N ASN A 51 7.66 20.20 15.31
CA ASN A 51 7.55 19.40 14.09
C ASN A 51 8.79 18.52 13.86
N GLU A 52 10.00 19.01 14.16
CA GLU A 52 11.25 18.27 14.06
C GLU A 52 11.29 17.06 15.00
N LEU A 53 10.88 17.23 16.26
CA LEU A 53 10.79 16.13 17.23
C LEU A 53 9.85 15.01 16.74
N LEU A 54 8.75 15.39 16.08
CA LEU A 54 7.82 14.41 15.50
C LEU A 54 8.38 13.74 14.25
N VAL A 55 9.16 14.46 13.44
CA VAL A 55 9.88 13.90 12.28
C VAL A 55 10.87 12.83 12.73
N GLU A 56 11.64 13.09 13.78
CA GLU A 56 12.59 12.13 14.37
C GLU A 56 11.90 10.84 14.82
N ARG A 57 10.66 10.95 15.29
CA ARG A 57 9.82 9.81 15.70
C ARG A 57 9.10 9.12 14.54
N GLY A 58 9.36 9.52 13.29
CA GLY A 58 8.75 8.91 12.11
C GLY A 58 7.29 9.30 11.87
N ASN A 59 6.80 10.37 12.52
CA ASN A 59 5.43 10.83 12.36
C ASN A 59 5.16 11.26 10.92
N GLN A 60 4.24 10.56 10.25
CA GLN A 60 3.98 10.76 8.82
C GLN A 60 3.47 12.17 8.50
N ARG A 61 2.65 12.77 9.37
CA ARG A 61 2.13 14.12 9.17
C ARG A 61 3.22 15.17 9.33
N ALA A 62 4.09 15.02 10.32
CA ALA A 62 5.22 15.93 10.53
C ALA A 62 6.23 15.87 9.38
N ILE A 63 6.55 14.66 8.91
CA ILE A 63 7.37 14.42 7.71
C ILE A 63 6.73 15.10 6.49
N GLN A 64 5.42 14.93 6.29
CA GLN A 64 4.71 15.56 5.18
C GLN A 64 4.72 17.09 5.26
N ARG A 65 4.54 17.67 6.46
CA ARG A 65 4.65 19.13 6.67
C ARG A 65 6.04 19.63 6.32
N LYS A 66 7.10 18.97 6.80
CA LYS A 66 8.49 19.32 6.52
C LYS A 66 8.79 19.28 5.02
N ILE A 67 8.39 18.22 4.32
CA ILE A 67 8.56 18.11 2.86
C ILE A 67 7.80 19.22 2.14
N ARG A 68 6.51 19.44 2.45
CA ARG A 68 5.72 20.51 1.83
C ARG A 68 6.32 21.89 2.13
N GLY A 69 6.86 22.05 3.32
CA GLY A 69 7.54 23.26 3.73
C GLY A 69 8.76 23.54 2.87
N PHE A 70 9.66 22.57 2.73
CA PHE A 70 10.80 22.69 1.83
C PHE A 70 10.41 22.86 0.34
N VAL A 71 9.30 22.29 -0.12
CA VAL A 71 8.90 22.40 -1.53
C VAL A 71 8.26 23.76 -1.84
N TYR A 72 7.42 24.28 -0.95
CA TYR A 72 6.54 25.41 -1.23
C TYR A 72 6.81 26.66 -0.38
N GLY A 73 7.62 26.57 0.69
CA GLY A 73 7.79 27.65 1.66
C GLY A 73 6.62 27.75 2.65
N ASN A 74 6.08 26.61 3.08
CA ASN A 74 4.90 26.51 3.95
C ASN A 74 5.27 25.95 5.32
N TYR A 75 4.34 26.03 6.28
CA TYR A 75 4.51 25.46 7.61
C TYR A 75 5.86 25.85 8.20
N ILE A 76 6.16 27.16 8.28
CA ILE A 76 7.36 27.77 8.89
C ILE A 76 8.72 27.33 8.32
N TYR A 77 8.76 26.44 7.33
CA TYR A 77 9.98 26.08 6.63
C TYR A 77 10.19 26.97 5.42
N GLU A 78 11.44 27.40 5.23
CA GLU A 78 11.84 28.08 4.01
C GLU A 78 11.78 27.15 2.80
N LYS A 79 11.47 27.73 1.65
CA LYS A 79 11.42 27.00 0.38
C LYS A 79 12.84 26.60 -0.04
N GLN A 80 13.13 25.31 0.12
CA GLN A 80 14.39 24.68 -0.24
C GLN A 80 14.15 23.33 -0.95
N PRO A 81 13.75 23.31 -2.24
CA PRO A 81 13.34 22.07 -2.93
C PRO A 81 14.42 20.99 -2.96
N LYS A 82 15.71 21.38 -3.03
CA LYS A 82 16.85 20.45 -2.95
C LYS A 82 16.97 19.79 -1.57
N ALA A 83 16.61 20.48 -0.49
CA ALA A 83 16.55 19.92 0.85
C ALA A 83 15.41 18.89 0.97
N ALA A 84 14.25 19.15 0.34
CA ALA A 84 13.17 18.17 0.24
C ALA A 84 13.63 16.86 -0.42
N VAL A 85 14.32 16.96 -1.56
CA VAL A 85 14.88 15.79 -2.28
C VAL A 85 15.86 15.02 -1.40
N SER A 86 16.76 15.72 -0.73
CA SER A 86 17.77 15.10 0.15
C SER A 86 17.13 14.36 1.32
N PHE A 87 16.12 14.97 1.94
CA PHE A 87 15.37 14.39 3.04
C PHE A 87 14.50 13.20 2.59
N ILE A 88 13.84 13.27 1.43
CA ILE A 88 13.11 12.11 0.87
C ILE A 88 14.07 10.96 0.57
N ASN A 89 15.25 11.25 0.01
CA ASN A 89 16.24 10.22 -0.28
C ASN A 89 16.78 9.54 0.98
N SER A 90 16.95 10.24 2.10
CA SER A 90 17.36 9.62 3.36
C SER A 90 16.27 8.68 3.91
N LEU A 91 15.01 9.11 3.87
CA LEU A 91 13.86 8.27 4.25
C LEU A 91 13.73 7.02 3.36
N VAL A 92 13.97 7.16 2.05
CA VAL A 92 14.00 6.02 1.12
C VAL A 92 15.08 5.01 1.49
N LYS A 93 16.29 5.47 1.85
CA LYS A 93 17.38 4.58 2.31
C LYS A 93 17.01 3.83 3.59
N GLN A 94 16.16 4.40 4.44
CA GLN A 94 15.62 3.75 5.64
C GLN A 94 14.42 2.83 5.35
N GLY A 95 14.04 2.65 4.08
CA GLY A 95 12.91 1.79 3.69
C GLY A 95 11.52 2.41 3.92
N ASN A 96 11.44 3.72 4.15
CA ASN A 96 10.15 4.41 4.35
C ASN A 96 9.29 4.30 3.08
N GLN A 97 8.18 3.58 3.18
CA GLN A 97 7.30 3.25 2.05
C GLN A 97 6.63 4.48 1.44
N GLN A 98 6.34 5.51 2.23
CA GLN A 98 5.73 6.73 1.73
C GLN A 98 6.76 7.61 1.01
N ALA A 99 7.99 7.66 1.49
CA ALA A 99 9.09 8.35 0.83
C ALA A 99 9.47 7.71 -0.52
N ILE A 100 9.39 6.39 -0.62
CA ILE A 100 9.52 5.68 -1.90
C ILE A 100 8.47 6.18 -2.90
N LEU A 101 7.21 6.32 -2.48
CA LEU A 101 6.15 6.85 -3.34
C LEU A 101 6.41 8.30 -3.74
N TRP A 102 6.77 9.18 -2.80
CA TRP A 102 7.11 10.57 -3.12
C TRP A 102 8.26 10.68 -4.10
N LYS A 103 9.29 9.83 -3.99
CA LYS A 103 10.39 9.80 -4.96
C LYS A 103 9.94 9.32 -6.34
N ILE A 104 9.06 8.31 -6.41
CA ILE A 104 8.49 7.86 -7.69
C ILE A 104 7.66 8.98 -8.32
N ASP A 105 6.75 9.59 -7.57
CA ASP A 105 5.94 10.72 -8.06
C ASP A 105 6.83 11.90 -8.46
N GLY A 106 7.84 12.22 -7.65
CA GLY A 106 8.82 13.25 -7.94
C GLY A 106 9.54 13.04 -9.27
N LEU A 107 10.10 11.86 -9.48
CA LEU A 107 10.81 11.54 -10.72
C LEU A 107 9.88 11.40 -11.94
N THR A 108 8.62 10.99 -11.75
CA THR A 108 7.68 10.79 -12.87
C THR A 108 6.93 12.06 -13.27
N LYS A 109 6.61 12.92 -12.31
CA LYS A 109 5.74 14.10 -12.50
C LYS A 109 6.47 15.43 -12.29
N GLY A 110 7.65 15.42 -11.66
CA GLY A 110 8.37 16.65 -11.26
C GLY A 110 7.87 17.23 -9.93
N GLU A 111 7.39 16.37 -9.02
CA GLU A 111 6.86 16.77 -7.71
C GLU A 111 7.93 16.72 -6.61
N TYR A 112 7.61 17.27 -5.43
CA TYR A 112 8.44 17.16 -4.21
C TYR A 112 9.88 17.65 -4.34
N GLY A 113 10.11 18.61 -5.25
CA GLY A 113 11.43 19.20 -5.52
C GLY A 113 12.31 18.38 -6.47
N TYR A 114 11.83 17.26 -7.00
CA TYR A 114 12.51 16.51 -8.04
C TYR A 114 12.24 17.10 -9.42
N ASP A 115 13.27 17.11 -10.27
CA ASP A 115 13.07 17.29 -11.70
C ASP A 115 12.44 16.05 -12.31
N LYS A 116 11.48 16.24 -13.22
CA LYS A 116 10.85 15.15 -13.95
C LYS A 116 11.90 14.42 -14.78
N SER A 117 12.17 13.16 -14.44
CA SER A 117 13.10 12.29 -15.13
C SER A 117 12.52 10.88 -15.24
N PRO A 118 11.76 10.58 -16.31
CA PRO A 118 11.18 9.25 -16.52
C PRO A 118 12.23 8.13 -16.56
N LYS A 119 13.45 8.43 -17.06
CA LYS A 119 14.58 7.48 -17.07
C LYS A 119 15.06 7.16 -15.66
N ALA A 120 15.21 8.16 -14.79
CA ALA A 120 15.59 7.94 -13.40
C ALA A 120 14.47 7.24 -12.61
N ALA A 121 13.20 7.59 -12.86
CA ALA A 121 12.05 6.90 -12.30
C ALA A 121 12.07 5.40 -12.65
N ALA A 122 12.26 5.06 -13.93
CA ALA A 122 12.34 3.69 -14.39
C ALA A 122 13.48 2.92 -13.73
N LYS A 123 14.69 3.50 -13.65
CA LYS A 123 15.83 2.88 -12.96
C LYS A 123 15.55 2.62 -11.48
N PHE A 124 14.96 3.59 -10.78
CA PHE A 124 14.62 3.45 -9.37
C PHE A 124 13.55 2.39 -9.14
N ILE A 125 12.48 2.39 -9.94
CA ILE A 125 11.42 1.37 -9.86
C ILE A 125 12.00 -0.03 -10.13
N ASN A 126 12.87 -0.19 -11.14
CA ASN A 126 13.51 -1.48 -11.42
C ASN A 126 14.32 -1.99 -10.21
N SER A 127 15.12 -1.11 -9.57
CA SER A 127 15.86 -1.53 -8.37
C SER A 127 14.95 -1.95 -7.21
N LEU A 128 13.77 -1.33 -7.07
CA LEU A 128 12.80 -1.73 -6.05
C LEU A 128 12.14 -3.07 -6.38
N VAL A 129 11.91 -3.35 -7.66
CA VAL A 129 11.39 -4.64 -8.14
C VAL A 129 12.39 -5.76 -7.89
N GLU A 130 13.68 -5.53 -8.16
CA GLU A 130 14.76 -6.48 -7.85
C GLU A 130 14.83 -6.81 -6.35
N GLN A 131 14.49 -5.85 -5.49
CA GLN A 131 14.38 -6.04 -4.04
C GLN A 131 13.03 -6.65 -3.59
N GLY A 132 12.14 -7.00 -4.52
CA GLY A 132 10.83 -7.57 -4.20
C GLY A 132 9.82 -6.57 -3.63
N ASN A 133 10.00 -5.25 -3.82
CA ASN A 133 9.06 -4.27 -3.31
C ASN A 133 7.68 -4.39 -4.00
N GLN A 134 6.68 -4.87 -3.25
CA GLN A 134 5.34 -5.10 -3.76
C GLN A 134 4.71 -3.88 -4.44
N LYS A 135 4.92 -2.66 -3.91
CA LYS A 135 4.32 -1.45 -4.47
C LYS A 135 4.94 -1.11 -5.82
N ALA A 136 6.26 -1.22 -5.95
CA ALA A 136 6.97 -1.00 -7.21
C ALA A 136 6.53 -2.02 -8.28
N ILE A 137 6.41 -3.30 -7.91
CA ILE A 137 5.94 -4.36 -8.82
C ILE A 137 4.51 -4.08 -9.27
N LYS A 138 3.60 -3.76 -8.33
CA LYS A 138 2.20 -3.38 -8.65
C LYS A 138 2.14 -2.20 -9.60
N GLN A 139 2.99 -1.19 -9.43
CA GLN A 139 3.05 -0.03 -10.31
C GLN A 139 3.50 -0.39 -11.72
N GLN A 140 4.49 -1.26 -11.88
CA GLN A 140 4.91 -1.75 -13.21
C GLN A 140 3.81 -2.56 -13.89
N ILE A 141 3.16 -3.47 -13.16
CA ILE A 141 2.00 -4.22 -13.65
C ILE A 141 0.89 -3.27 -14.12
N LYS A 142 0.56 -2.25 -13.33
CA LYS A 142 -0.42 -1.22 -13.71
C LYS A 142 -0.02 -0.54 -15.02
N SER A 143 1.23 -0.10 -15.12
CA SER A 143 1.75 0.54 -16.34
C SER A 143 1.67 -0.39 -17.56
N LEU A 144 1.90 -1.69 -17.40
CA LEU A 144 1.80 -2.67 -18.48
C LEU A 144 0.35 -2.87 -18.91
N LEU A 145 -0.59 -2.99 -17.96
CA LEU A 145 -2.02 -3.21 -18.25
C LEU A 145 -2.69 -2.03 -18.93
N TYR A 146 -2.38 -0.80 -18.53
CA TYR A 146 -2.98 0.43 -19.09
C TYR A 146 -2.23 0.95 -20.32
N SER A 147 -1.18 0.25 -20.77
CA SER A 147 -0.47 0.60 -21.99
C SER A 147 -1.30 0.27 -23.25
N LYS A 148 -0.94 0.87 -24.39
CA LYS A 148 -1.52 0.48 -25.69
C LYS A 148 -1.37 -1.04 -25.89
N TRP A 149 -2.42 -1.69 -26.40
CA TRP A 149 -2.45 -3.15 -26.61
C TRP A 149 -1.18 -3.74 -27.23
N ARG A 150 -0.60 -3.06 -28.23
CA ARG A 150 0.64 -3.49 -28.90
C ARG A 150 1.85 -3.49 -27.97
N TYR A 151 1.92 -2.54 -27.02
CA TYR A 151 2.98 -2.49 -26.01
C TYR A 151 2.80 -3.60 -24.98
N TYR A 152 1.58 -3.81 -24.48
CA TYR A 152 1.27 -4.92 -23.59
C TYR A 152 1.62 -6.28 -24.24
N LYS A 153 1.22 -6.52 -25.49
CA LYS A 153 1.51 -7.77 -26.21
C LYS A 153 3.01 -8.04 -26.33
N ARG A 154 3.83 -7.00 -26.53
CA ARG A 154 5.31 -7.10 -26.58
C ARG A 154 5.95 -7.40 -25.23
N ASN A 155 5.30 -7.01 -24.13
CA ASN A 155 5.82 -7.13 -22.77
C ASN A 155 5.06 -8.17 -21.93
N ARG A 156 4.47 -9.17 -22.60
CA ARG A 156 3.69 -10.25 -21.99
C ARG A 156 4.52 -11.07 -20.99
N SER A 157 5.76 -11.40 -21.34
CA SER A 157 6.70 -12.12 -20.46
C SER A 157 7.06 -11.32 -19.21
N THR A 158 7.33 -10.02 -19.37
CA THR A 158 7.60 -9.10 -18.25
C THR A 158 6.43 -9.03 -17.29
N PHE A 159 5.21 -8.92 -17.81
CA PHE A 159 4.01 -8.93 -16.97
C PHE A 159 3.92 -10.23 -16.15
N ILE A 160 4.11 -11.39 -16.78
CA ILE A 160 4.02 -12.70 -16.11
C ILE A 160 5.06 -12.79 -15.00
N ALA A 161 6.31 -12.44 -15.27
CA ALA A 161 7.39 -12.48 -14.28
C ALA A 161 7.10 -11.60 -13.06
N LEU A 162 6.61 -10.38 -13.28
CA LEU A 162 6.24 -9.46 -12.20
C LEU A 162 5.03 -9.97 -11.41
N ASN A 163 4.01 -10.50 -12.09
CA ASN A 163 2.83 -11.05 -11.43
C ASN A 163 3.18 -12.30 -10.62
N ASP A 164 4.04 -13.17 -11.14
CA ASP A 164 4.53 -14.37 -10.44
C ASP A 164 5.36 -14.01 -9.21
N LEU A 165 6.16 -12.94 -9.25
CA LEU A 165 6.85 -12.41 -8.07
C LEU A 165 5.87 -11.92 -6.98
N LEU A 166 4.73 -11.34 -7.37
CA LEU A 166 3.68 -11.00 -6.40
C LEU A 166 2.94 -12.24 -5.87
N VAL A 167 2.80 -13.28 -6.68
CA VAL A 167 2.19 -14.56 -6.27
C VAL A 167 3.04 -15.24 -5.21
N THR A 168 4.36 -15.29 -5.38
CA THR A 168 5.26 -15.88 -4.36
C THR A 168 5.23 -15.10 -3.04
N GLN A 169 4.86 -13.81 -3.10
CA GLN A 169 4.65 -12.94 -1.93
C GLN A 169 3.23 -13.01 -1.35
N GLY A 170 2.38 -13.94 -1.82
CA GLY A 170 1.01 -14.12 -1.32
C GLY A 170 0.04 -13.01 -1.73
N ASN A 171 0.30 -12.25 -2.80
CA ASN A 171 -0.60 -11.20 -3.21
C ASN A 171 -1.87 -11.76 -3.88
N GLU A 172 -3.02 -11.64 -3.19
CA GLU A 172 -4.30 -12.16 -3.68
C GLU A 172 -4.70 -11.69 -5.08
N SER A 173 -4.51 -10.41 -5.40
CA SER A 173 -4.83 -9.93 -6.75
C SER A 173 -3.94 -10.54 -7.82
N ALA A 174 -2.69 -10.87 -7.50
CA ALA A 174 -1.77 -11.53 -8.42
C ALA A 174 -2.10 -13.01 -8.58
N ILE A 175 -2.48 -13.68 -7.49
CA ILE A 175 -2.99 -15.05 -7.47
C ILE A 175 -4.24 -15.14 -8.34
N GLN A 176 -5.21 -14.25 -8.15
CA GLN A 176 -6.43 -14.17 -8.96
C GLN A 176 -6.10 -14.03 -10.44
N ARG A 177 -5.23 -13.08 -10.81
CA ARG A 177 -4.83 -12.87 -12.21
C ARG A 177 -4.15 -14.10 -12.81
N LYS A 178 -3.33 -14.82 -12.03
CA LYS A 178 -2.69 -16.05 -12.48
C LYS A 178 -3.72 -17.15 -12.73
N ILE A 179 -4.63 -17.39 -11.79
CA ILE A 179 -5.73 -18.36 -11.94
C ILE A 179 -6.58 -18.02 -13.17
N GLU A 180 -7.08 -16.79 -13.30
CA GLU A 180 -7.86 -16.39 -14.47
C GLU A 180 -7.07 -16.48 -15.77
N GLY A 181 -5.77 -16.19 -15.72
CA GLY A 181 -4.87 -16.34 -16.84
C GLY A 181 -4.76 -17.79 -17.30
N LEU A 182 -4.65 -18.73 -16.37
CA LEU A 182 -4.57 -20.17 -16.63
C LEU A 182 -5.93 -20.76 -17.05
N VAL A 183 -7.04 -20.28 -16.51
CA VAL A 183 -8.38 -20.77 -16.88
C VAL A 183 -8.83 -20.22 -18.24
N TYR A 184 -8.64 -18.91 -18.47
CA TYR A 184 -9.22 -18.21 -19.63
C TYR A 184 -8.19 -17.78 -20.68
N GLY A 185 -6.89 -18.04 -20.49
CA GLY A 185 -5.83 -17.56 -21.38
C GLY A 185 -5.58 -16.04 -21.31
N ARG A 186 -5.93 -15.42 -20.18
CA ARG A 186 -5.81 -13.97 -19.93
C ARG A 186 -4.45 -13.59 -19.35
N TYR A 187 -4.19 -12.28 -19.23
CA TYR A 187 -3.03 -11.73 -18.51
C TYR A 187 -1.67 -12.26 -18.97
N GLY A 188 -1.59 -12.75 -20.20
CA GLY A 188 -0.36 -13.28 -20.72
C GLY A 188 -0.14 -14.77 -20.45
N TYR A 189 -0.91 -15.41 -19.58
CA TYR A 189 -0.78 -16.83 -19.33
C TYR A 189 -1.39 -17.65 -20.48
N LYS A 190 -0.80 -18.82 -20.76
CA LYS A 190 -1.40 -19.81 -21.67
C LYS A 190 -2.46 -20.57 -20.89
N LYS A 191 -3.62 -20.82 -21.51
CA LYS A 191 -4.68 -21.63 -20.90
C LYS A 191 -4.11 -23.00 -20.50
N ASN A 192 -4.23 -23.34 -19.22
CA ASN A 192 -3.83 -24.61 -18.62
C ASN A 192 -4.70 -24.86 -17.38
N LEU A 193 -5.82 -25.54 -17.60
CA LEU A 193 -6.86 -25.76 -16.59
C LEU A 193 -6.36 -26.64 -15.45
N GLN A 194 -5.65 -27.72 -15.79
CA GLN A 194 -5.06 -28.62 -14.80
C GLN A 194 -4.14 -27.87 -13.84
N PHE A 195 -3.27 -27.00 -14.37
CA PHE A 195 -2.37 -26.21 -13.53
C PHE A 195 -3.12 -25.17 -12.69
N ALA A 196 -4.22 -24.61 -13.18
CA ALA A 196 -5.05 -23.70 -12.39
C ALA A 196 -5.68 -24.40 -11.17
N ILE A 197 -6.20 -25.60 -11.36
CA ILE A 197 -6.81 -26.43 -10.31
C ILE A 197 -5.75 -26.78 -9.26
N THR A 198 -4.66 -27.44 -9.67
CA THR A 198 -3.59 -27.85 -8.75
C THR A 198 -2.97 -26.66 -8.01
N PHE A 199 -2.81 -25.52 -8.67
CA PHE A 199 -2.33 -24.31 -8.00
C PHE A 199 -3.32 -23.79 -6.95
N ASN A 200 -4.62 -23.75 -7.24
CA ASN A 200 -5.64 -23.34 -6.29
C ASN A 200 -5.77 -24.31 -5.11
N ASP A 201 -5.71 -25.61 -5.36
CA ASP A 201 -5.73 -26.64 -4.31
C ASP A 201 -4.56 -26.48 -3.35
N SER A 202 -3.35 -26.23 -3.86
CA SER A 202 -2.18 -25.96 -3.01
C SER A 202 -2.33 -24.71 -2.13
N LEU A 203 -3.20 -23.77 -2.52
CA LEU A 203 -3.53 -22.59 -1.72
C LEU A 203 -4.61 -22.92 -0.67
N VAL A 204 -5.58 -23.77 -1.01
CA VAL A 204 -6.56 -24.31 -0.06
C VAL A 204 -5.86 -25.06 1.07
N ASP A 205 -4.88 -25.92 0.74
CA ASP A 205 -4.10 -26.68 1.73
C ASP A 205 -3.31 -25.77 2.69
N LYS A 206 -3.01 -24.54 2.26
CA LYS A 206 -2.36 -23.50 3.07
C LYS A 206 -3.34 -22.60 3.82
N GLY A 207 -4.63 -22.94 3.82
CA GLY A 207 -5.69 -22.16 4.48
C GLY A 207 -6.07 -20.86 3.77
N ASN A 208 -5.78 -20.72 2.47
CA ASN A 208 -6.15 -19.51 1.73
C ASN A 208 -7.66 -19.43 1.51
N GLU A 209 -8.33 -18.50 2.21
CA GLU A 209 -9.78 -18.35 2.15
C GLU A 209 -10.32 -18.03 0.75
N GLN A 210 -9.57 -17.26 -0.05
CA GLN A 210 -10.00 -16.93 -1.41
C GLN A 210 -9.88 -18.16 -2.33
N ALA A 211 -8.88 -19.02 -2.13
CA ALA A 211 -8.75 -20.26 -2.87
C ALA A 211 -9.90 -21.23 -2.55
N VAL A 212 -10.28 -21.31 -1.26
CA VAL A 212 -11.47 -22.05 -0.81
C VAL A 212 -12.72 -21.51 -1.50
N LYS A 213 -12.91 -20.20 -1.49
CA LYS A 213 -14.06 -19.56 -2.15
C LYS A 213 -14.11 -19.89 -3.63
N ARG A 214 -12.99 -19.78 -4.35
CA ARG A 214 -12.90 -20.13 -5.79
C ARG A 214 -13.24 -21.59 -6.05
N LYS A 215 -12.78 -22.50 -5.18
CA LYS A 215 -13.06 -23.95 -5.30
C LYS A 215 -14.55 -24.24 -5.16
N ILE A 216 -15.20 -23.60 -4.19
CA ILE A 216 -16.66 -23.71 -3.97
C ILE A 216 -17.44 -23.12 -5.14
N GLU A 217 -17.13 -21.89 -5.57
CA GLU A 217 -17.75 -21.29 -6.76
C GLU A 217 -17.55 -22.16 -8.00
N GLY A 218 -16.43 -22.88 -8.05
CA GLY A 218 -16.17 -23.85 -9.10
C GLY A 218 -17.14 -25.02 -9.07
N PHE A 219 -17.34 -25.64 -7.91
CA PHE A 219 -18.27 -26.76 -7.76
C PHE A 219 -19.74 -26.37 -7.87
N THR A 220 -20.14 -25.17 -7.41
CA THR A 220 -21.54 -24.72 -7.46
C THR A 220 -21.94 -24.18 -8.84
N ASP A 221 -21.06 -23.40 -9.47
CA ASP A 221 -21.40 -22.63 -10.68
C ASP A 221 -20.65 -23.14 -11.93
N GLY A 222 -19.83 -24.19 -11.82
CA GLY A 222 -18.93 -24.65 -12.88
C GLY A 222 -17.81 -23.65 -13.22
N LYS A 223 -17.49 -22.73 -12.31
CA LYS A 223 -16.43 -21.72 -12.50
C LYS A 223 -15.04 -22.33 -12.35
N TYR A 224 -14.03 -21.61 -12.82
CA TYR A 224 -12.61 -21.99 -12.67
C TYR A 224 -12.25 -23.41 -13.17
N ASN A 225 -13.13 -24.02 -13.99
CA ASN A 225 -12.99 -25.35 -14.56
C ASN A 225 -12.98 -26.49 -13.51
N TYR A 226 -13.61 -26.28 -12.36
CA TYR A 226 -14.06 -27.41 -11.55
C TYR A 226 -15.32 -27.97 -12.21
N GLU A 227 -15.34 -29.27 -12.46
CA GLU A 227 -16.57 -29.94 -12.87
C GLU A 227 -17.56 -29.85 -11.70
N GLY A 228 -18.80 -29.45 -11.97
CA GLY A 228 -19.81 -29.33 -10.94
C GLY A 228 -20.07 -30.70 -10.32
N ASP A 229 -19.69 -30.87 -9.06
CA ASP A 229 -19.91 -32.09 -8.29
C ASP A 229 -20.47 -31.76 -6.90
N SER A 230 -21.34 -32.65 -6.44
CA SER A 230 -21.93 -32.72 -5.09
C SER A 230 -20.90 -32.83 -3.95
N GLU A 231 -19.61 -33.02 -4.24
CA GLU A 231 -18.48 -32.96 -3.28
C GLU A 231 -18.37 -31.62 -2.52
N THR A 232 -19.10 -30.59 -2.94
CA THR A 232 -19.19 -29.29 -2.26
C THR A 232 -19.53 -29.41 -0.77
N ALA A 233 -20.38 -30.37 -0.40
CA ALA A 233 -20.77 -30.63 0.99
C ALA A 233 -19.59 -31.19 1.81
N ALA A 234 -18.88 -32.19 1.27
CA ALA A 234 -17.72 -32.81 1.92
C ALA A 234 -16.56 -31.82 2.12
N LEU A 235 -16.30 -30.96 1.13
CA LEU A 235 -15.31 -29.90 1.26
C LEU A 235 -15.70 -28.88 2.33
N ASN A 236 -16.96 -28.43 2.35
CA ASN A 236 -17.43 -27.46 3.34
C ASN A 236 -17.41 -28.06 4.76
N ASP A 237 -17.71 -29.35 4.91
CA ASP A 237 -17.63 -30.07 6.18
C ASP A 237 -16.19 -30.21 6.68
N SER A 238 -15.23 -30.59 5.82
CA SER A 238 -13.81 -30.63 6.18
C SER A 238 -13.28 -29.25 6.60
N LEU A 239 -13.72 -28.19 5.94
CA LEU A 239 -13.33 -26.82 6.29
C LEU A 239 -13.95 -26.35 7.62
N VAL A 240 -15.15 -26.83 7.96
CA VAL A 240 -15.77 -26.60 9.27
C VAL A 240 -14.97 -27.29 10.37
N GLU A 241 -14.53 -28.53 10.16
CA GLU A 241 -13.66 -29.26 11.09
C GLU A 241 -12.32 -28.54 11.32
N GLN A 242 -11.80 -27.86 10.31
CA GLN A 242 -10.58 -27.04 10.40
C GLN A 242 -10.83 -25.65 11.02
N GLY A 243 -12.05 -25.33 11.45
CA GLY A 243 -12.38 -24.06 12.09
C GLY A 243 -12.53 -22.88 11.13
N ASN A 244 -12.72 -23.11 9.82
CA ASN A 244 -12.87 -22.03 8.86
C ASN A 244 -14.18 -21.27 9.10
N GLU A 245 -14.10 -20.01 9.55
CA GLU A 245 -15.28 -19.21 9.90
C GLU A 245 -16.30 -19.07 8.77
N GLN A 246 -15.85 -18.98 7.51
CA GLN A 246 -16.76 -18.85 6.39
C GLN A 246 -17.46 -20.17 6.06
N ALA A 247 -16.77 -21.30 6.17
CA ALA A 247 -17.39 -22.61 6.01
C ALA A 247 -18.43 -22.87 7.11
N ILE A 248 -18.12 -22.47 8.35
CA ILE A 248 -19.03 -22.50 9.49
C ILE A 248 -20.25 -21.62 9.25
N LYS A 249 -20.06 -20.36 8.82
CA LYS A 249 -21.16 -19.45 8.47
C LYS A 249 -22.04 -20.03 7.36
N ARG A 250 -21.46 -20.67 6.35
CA ARG A 250 -22.21 -21.36 5.28
C ARG A 250 -23.00 -22.55 5.81
N LYS A 251 -22.41 -23.38 6.67
CA LYS A 251 -23.07 -24.55 7.26
C LYS A 251 -24.23 -24.16 8.19
N ILE A 252 -24.05 -23.09 8.99
CA ILE A 252 -25.10 -22.56 9.87
C ILE A 252 -26.19 -21.84 9.05
N GLY A 253 -25.82 -21.01 8.07
CA GLY A 253 -26.76 -20.24 7.25
C GLY A 253 -27.62 -21.10 6.33
N GLY A 254 -27.09 -22.22 5.82
CA GLY A 254 -27.84 -23.20 5.03
C GLY A 254 -28.86 -24.02 5.84
N ALA A 255 -28.70 -24.09 7.17
CA ALA A 255 -29.60 -24.82 8.06
C ALA A 255 -30.87 -24.05 8.47
N CYS A 256 -31.03 -22.79 8.04
CA CYS A 256 -32.18 -21.93 8.38
C CYS A 256 -33.22 -21.75 7.25
N LEU A 257 -33.17 -22.55 6.18
CA LEU A 257 -34.10 -22.46 5.03
C LEU A 257 -34.95 -23.72 4.79
N TRP A 258 -35.38 -24.38 5.86
CA TRP A 258 -36.46 -25.38 5.83
C TRP A 258 -37.43 -25.17 6.98
#